data_AF-A0A2M7JMC3-F1
#
_entry.id   AF-A0A2M7JMC3-F1
#
_cell.length_a   1.000
_cell.length_b   1.000
_cell.length_c   1.000
_cell.angle_alpha   90.00
_cell.angle_beta   90.00
_cell.angle_gamma   90.00
#
_symmetry.space_group_name_H-M   'P 1'
#
loop_
_entity.id
_entity.type
_entity.pdbx_description
1 polymer ?
#
loop_
_entity_poly.entity_id
_entity_poly.type
_entity_poly.pdbx_seq_one_letter_code
_entity_poly.pdbx_strand_id
1 'polypeptide(L)'
;MGGIHAVEHAAISLFPLFALCDRNDIGGICFPHHPQVGKGAIFIYDAYPGGIGLAQRGFEVIEELLGKTLALLRSCECENGCPSCIHSPKCGAGNKPLDKRAAMMVLKGLLGEISLEELATASSPDDTDAQAGPESATEAESDARRLIFLDIETQRLAQEVGGWRKAHLMRVSVAVVFDSVENDFRVFFEKDTDELMSLLDKADLVIGFNIKGFDYKVLNAYSTKDLSSIPTFDILEDIHRRLGFRITLDHLARETLSQEKLADGIKAVEWFRNKEFEKLIAYCKQDVRVTRDIFRFGVEQGHLIYKDKKTDQRLRLKVDWKLDDMIQPVKPSERK
;
A
#
# COMPACT_ATOMS: atom_id res chain seq x y z
N MET A 1 -0.14 -14.07 -4.93
CA MET A 1 1.30 -13.75 -5.05
C MET A 1 2.13 -14.31 -3.90
N GLY A 2 1.77 -14.06 -2.62
CA GLY A 2 2.57 -14.50 -1.47
C GLY A 2 2.89 -16.00 -1.39
N GLY A 3 1.97 -16.87 -1.81
CA GLY A 3 2.19 -18.32 -1.86
C GLY A 3 3.28 -18.74 -2.85
N ILE A 4 3.15 -18.40 -4.14
CA ILE A 4 4.15 -18.75 -5.16
C ILE A 4 5.53 -18.11 -4.90
N HIS A 5 5.57 -16.94 -4.29
CA HIS A 5 6.82 -16.25 -3.90
C HIS A 5 7.52 -16.96 -2.74
N ALA A 6 6.75 -17.44 -1.77
CA ALA A 6 7.28 -18.26 -0.69
C ALA A 6 7.73 -19.65 -1.18
N VAL A 7 7.03 -20.25 -2.16
CA VAL A 7 7.49 -21.48 -2.83
C VAL A 7 8.81 -21.25 -3.56
N GLU A 8 8.93 -20.16 -4.33
CA GLU A 8 10.16 -19.79 -5.02
C GLU A 8 11.34 -19.70 -4.04
N HIS A 9 11.20 -18.90 -2.98
CA HIS A 9 12.24 -18.73 -1.96
C HIS A 9 12.66 -20.06 -1.30
N ALA A 10 11.68 -20.87 -0.91
CA ALA A 10 11.94 -22.13 -0.23
C ALA A 10 12.60 -23.14 -1.18
N ALA A 11 12.10 -23.26 -2.42
CA ALA A 11 12.64 -24.19 -3.42
C ALA A 11 14.07 -23.83 -3.81
N ILE A 12 14.37 -22.56 -4.14
CA ILE A 12 15.74 -22.15 -4.49
C ILE A 12 16.70 -22.22 -3.28
N SER A 13 16.17 -22.27 -2.05
CA SER A 13 17.00 -22.46 -0.85
C SER A 13 17.45 -23.90 -0.64
N LEU A 14 16.61 -24.86 -1.03
CA LEU A 14 16.94 -26.28 -0.97
C LEU A 14 17.64 -26.78 -2.24
N PHE A 15 17.54 -26.05 -3.35
CA PHE A 15 18.10 -26.42 -4.65
C PHE A 15 19.57 -26.90 -4.61
N PRO A 16 20.50 -26.24 -3.88
CA PRO A 16 21.88 -26.71 -3.73
C PRO A 16 22.03 -28.17 -3.30
N LEU A 17 21.08 -28.71 -2.54
CA LEU A 17 21.11 -30.11 -2.06
C LEU A 17 20.88 -31.14 -3.18
N PHE A 18 20.32 -30.73 -4.32
CA PHE A 18 19.95 -31.62 -5.43
C PHE A 18 20.83 -31.47 -6.66
N ALA A 19 21.43 -30.30 -6.85
CA ALA A 19 22.26 -29.98 -8.00
C ALA A 19 23.74 -29.70 -7.64
N LEU A 20 24.12 -29.84 -6.37
CA LEU A 20 25.49 -29.64 -5.85
C LEU A 20 26.12 -28.32 -6.35
N CYS A 21 25.41 -27.21 -6.15
CA CYS A 21 25.84 -25.86 -6.53
C CYS A 21 25.86 -24.92 -5.33
N ASP A 22 26.42 -23.71 -5.48
CA ASP A 22 26.27 -22.68 -4.47
C ASP A 22 24.88 -22.03 -4.55
N ARG A 23 24.41 -21.44 -3.45
CA ARG A 23 23.15 -20.67 -3.44
C ARG A 23 23.21 -19.43 -4.36
N ASN A 24 24.39 -18.96 -4.74
CA ASN A 24 24.59 -17.88 -5.71
C ASN A 24 24.48 -18.30 -7.16
N ASP A 25 24.54 -19.60 -7.45
CA ASP A 25 24.47 -20.10 -8.83
C ASP A 25 23.03 -20.27 -9.32
N ILE A 26 22.04 -20.12 -8.44
CA ILE A 26 20.62 -20.30 -8.75
C ILE A 26 19.81 -19.03 -8.48
N GLY A 27 19.00 -18.66 -9.46
CA GLY A 27 18.02 -17.59 -9.41
C GLY A 27 16.60 -18.12 -9.34
N GLY A 28 15.72 -17.32 -8.74
CA GLY A 28 14.29 -17.55 -8.69
C GLY A 28 13.54 -16.27 -9.05
N ILE A 29 12.42 -16.41 -9.74
CA ILE A 29 11.45 -15.34 -9.91
C ILE A 29 10.06 -15.95 -10.04
N CYS A 30 9.08 -15.35 -9.37
CA CYS A 30 7.68 -15.75 -9.48
C CYS A 30 6.84 -14.67 -10.16
N PHE A 31 5.86 -15.11 -10.95
CA PHE A 31 4.89 -14.26 -11.64
C PHE A 31 3.48 -14.75 -11.29
N PRO A 32 2.64 -13.94 -10.64
CA PRO A 32 1.24 -14.29 -10.39
C PRO A 32 0.45 -14.57 -11.67
N HIS A 33 0.80 -13.89 -12.76
CA HIS A 33 0.31 -14.16 -14.10
C HIS A 33 1.41 -13.82 -15.10
N HIS A 34 2.05 -14.84 -15.67
CA HIS A 34 3.10 -14.65 -16.66
C HIS A 34 2.49 -14.52 -18.06
N PRO A 35 2.74 -13.43 -18.82
CA PRO A 35 2.00 -13.11 -20.05
C PRO A 35 2.15 -14.18 -21.15
N GLN A 36 3.31 -14.83 -21.25
CA GLN A 36 3.54 -15.88 -22.25
C GLN A 36 2.99 -17.25 -21.81
N VAL A 37 2.88 -17.49 -20.50
CA VAL A 37 2.44 -18.79 -19.97
C VAL A 37 0.93 -18.76 -19.63
N GLY A 38 0.33 -17.57 -19.53
CA GLY A 38 -1.10 -17.34 -19.30
C GLY A 38 -1.59 -17.70 -17.89
N LYS A 39 -0.69 -17.98 -16.95
CA LYS A 39 -1.01 -18.40 -15.58
C LYS A 39 0.11 -18.03 -14.61
N GLY A 40 -0.13 -18.28 -13.32
CA GLY A 40 0.90 -18.17 -12.30
C GLY A 40 2.07 -19.12 -12.60
N ALA A 41 3.29 -18.61 -12.50
CA ALA A 41 4.49 -19.35 -12.82
C ALA A 41 5.62 -19.02 -11.83
N ILE A 42 6.41 -20.02 -11.49
CA ILE A 42 7.67 -19.89 -10.76
C ILE A 42 8.76 -20.33 -11.72
N PHE A 43 9.75 -19.46 -11.93
CA PHE A 43 10.91 -19.74 -12.76
C PHE A 43 12.12 -19.92 -11.85
N ILE A 44 12.83 -21.02 -12.06
CA ILE A 44 14.11 -21.32 -11.43
C ILE A 44 15.13 -21.43 -12.56
N TYR A 45 16.22 -20.66 -12.49
CA TYR A 45 17.16 -20.50 -13.59
C TYR A 45 18.60 -20.38 -13.11
N ASP A 46 19.56 -20.76 -13.95
CA ASP A 46 20.99 -20.56 -13.71
C ASP A 46 21.31 -19.07 -13.58
N ALA A 47 21.95 -18.66 -12.48
CA ALA A 47 22.41 -17.29 -12.27
C ALA A 47 23.71 -16.96 -13.05
N TYR A 48 24.11 -17.83 -13.98
CA TYR A 48 25.30 -17.68 -14.80
C TYR A 48 24.93 -17.32 -16.26
N PRO A 49 25.57 -16.31 -16.87
CA PRO A 49 25.32 -15.97 -18.27
C PRO A 49 25.54 -17.17 -19.21
N GLY A 50 24.55 -17.45 -20.07
CA GLY A 50 24.58 -18.59 -21.00
C GLY A 50 24.10 -19.93 -20.40
N GLY A 51 23.95 -20.01 -19.07
CA GLY A 51 23.53 -21.23 -18.37
C GLY A 51 24.64 -22.27 -18.27
N ILE A 52 24.66 -23.01 -17.16
CA ILE A 52 25.65 -24.08 -16.90
C ILE A 52 24.99 -25.44 -16.66
N GLY A 53 23.66 -25.52 -16.82
CA GLY A 53 22.89 -26.77 -16.75
C GLY A 53 22.24 -27.05 -15.40
N LEU A 54 22.26 -26.10 -14.44
CA LEU A 54 21.59 -26.27 -13.16
C LEU A 54 20.08 -26.34 -13.34
N ALA A 55 19.47 -25.44 -14.12
CA ALA A 55 18.03 -25.49 -14.35
C ALA A 55 17.58 -26.80 -15.01
N GLN A 56 18.40 -27.35 -15.92
CA GLN A 56 18.16 -28.66 -16.53
C GLN A 56 18.18 -29.77 -15.48
N ARG A 57 19.21 -29.82 -14.63
CA ARG A 57 19.26 -30.78 -13.51
C ARG A 57 18.09 -30.61 -12.56
N GLY A 58 17.72 -29.37 -12.25
CA GLY A 58 16.57 -29.02 -11.41
C GLY A 58 15.24 -29.53 -11.97
N PHE A 59 15.09 -29.52 -13.30
CA PHE A 59 13.91 -30.05 -13.97
C PHE A 59 13.79 -31.57 -13.81
N GLU A 60 14.90 -32.31 -13.92
CA GLU A 60 14.92 -33.77 -13.73
C GLU A 60 14.51 -34.21 -12.32
N VAL A 61 14.75 -33.36 -11.30
CA VAL A 61 14.51 -33.67 -9.88
C VAL A 61 13.40 -32.81 -9.27
N ILE A 62 12.56 -32.17 -10.10
CA ILE A 62 11.62 -31.14 -9.66
C ILE A 62 10.61 -31.66 -8.63
N GLU A 63 10.08 -32.85 -8.80
CA GLU A 63 9.12 -33.45 -7.87
C GLU A 63 9.75 -33.70 -6.49
N GLU A 64 10.99 -34.20 -6.45
CA GLU A 64 11.72 -34.43 -5.21
C GLU A 64 12.02 -33.12 -4.48
N LEU A 65 12.46 -32.10 -5.23
CA LEU A 65 12.70 -30.76 -4.71
C LEU A 65 11.44 -30.15 -4.11
N LEU A 66 10.30 -30.19 -4.82
CA LEU A 66 9.03 -29.66 -4.33
C LEU A 66 8.52 -30.44 -3.10
N GLY A 67 8.68 -31.76 -3.09
CA GLY A 67 8.35 -32.61 -1.94
C GLY A 67 9.14 -32.24 -0.68
N LYS A 68 10.46 -32.04 -0.82
CA LYS A 68 11.31 -31.60 0.30
C LYS A 68 11.04 -30.15 0.70
N THR A 69 10.68 -29.30 -0.24
CA THR A 69 10.23 -27.92 0.04
C THR A 69 8.96 -27.93 0.89
N LEU A 70 7.97 -28.75 0.54
CA LEU A 70 6.75 -28.90 1.34
C LEU A 70 7.04 -29.47 2.74
N ALA A 71 7.95 -30.45 2.84
CA ALA A 71 8.38 -31.00 4.12
C ALA A 71 9.03 -29.94 5.02
N LEU A 72 9.90 -29.07 4.47
CA LEU A 72 10.49 -27.93 5.19
C LEU A 72 9.42 -26.97 5.73
N LEU A 73 8.42 -26.64 4.90
CA LEU A 73 7.34 -25.74 5.34
C LEU A 73 6.48 -26.36 6.44
N ARG A 74 6.21 -27.68 6.35
CA ARG A 74 5.45 -28.43 7.36
C ARG A 74 6.18 -28.53 8.69
N SER A 75 7.50 -28.76 8.69
CA SER A 75 8.28 -28.99 9.92
C SER A 75 8.71 -27.71 10.63
N CYS A 76 8.75 -26.57 9.93
CA CYS A 76 9.11 -25.30 10.53
C CYS A 76 8.00 -24.82 11.49
N GLU A 77 8.35 -24.47 12.73
CA GLU A 77 7.39 -24.08 13.79
C GLU A 77 6.83 -22.67 13.64
N CYS A 78 7.32 -21.86 12.69
CA CYS A 78 6.86 -20.48 12.53
C CYS A 78 5.45 -20.38 11.93
N GLU A 79 4.69 -19.37 12.33
CA GLU A 79 3.32 -19.17 11.85
C GLU A 79 3.28 -18.46 10.49
N ASN A 80 3.98 -17.33 10.37
CA ASN A 80 3.87 -16.41 9.23
C ASN A 80 4.99 -16.58 8.17
N GLY A 81 6.03 -17.35 8.49
CA GLY A 81 7.27 -17.41 7.69
C GLY A 81 8.48 -16.83 8.43
N CYS A 82 9.66 -17.39 8.18
CA CYS A 82 10.91 -16.97 8.81
C CYS A 82 12.13 -17.22 7.90
N PRO A 83 13.34 -16.75 8.30
CA PRO A 83 14.61 -17.05 7.63
C PRO A 83 14.91 -18.52 7.38
N SER A 84 14.37 -19.42 8.19
CA SER A 84 14.62 -20.86 8.07
C SER A 84 13.68 -21.57 7.09
N CYS A 85 12.65 -20.91 6.55
CA CYS A 85 11.70 -21.57 5.64
C CYS A 85 11.43 -20.80 4.35
N ILE A 86 10.89 -19.58 4.41
CA ILE A 86 10.36 -18.87 3.23
C ILE A 86 11.01 -17.51 3.00
N HIS A 87 11.90 -17.02 3.86
CA HIS A 87 12.63 -15.79 3.56
C HIS A 87 13.90 -16.09 2.75
N SER A 88 14.21 -15.19 1.83
CA SER A 88 15.45 -15.16 1.09
C SER A 88 16.20 -13.85 1.41
N PRO A 89 17.50 -13.89 1.77
CA PRO A 89 18.29 -12.68 1.96
C PRO A 89 18.51 -11.91 0.64
N LYS A 90 18.23 -12.54 -0.51
CA LYS A 90 18.38 -11.97 -1.85
C LYS A 90 17.07 -11.43 -2.41
N CYS A 91 15.98 -11.45 -1.64
CA CYS A 91 14.69 -10.97 -2.10
C CYS A 91 14.74 -9.45 -2.31
N GLY A 92 14.72 -9.00 -3.56
CA GLY A 92 14.65 -7.57 -3.90
C GLY A 92 13.35 -6.89 -3.45
N ALA A 93 12.30 -7.67 -3.16
CA ALA A 93 11.03 -7.20 -2.61
C ALA A 93 10.99 -7.20 -1.06
N GLY A 94 12.12 -7.41 -0.39
CA GLY A 94 12.21 -7.31 1.07
C GLY A 94 11.43 -8.39 1.82
N ASN A 95 11.34 -9.60 1.25
CA ASN A 95 10.57 -10.73 1.80
C ASN A 95 9.08 -10.43 1.99
N LYS A 96 8.49 -9.57 1.14
CA LYS A 96 7.05 -9.26 1.16
C LYS A 96 6.50 -9.11 -0.26
N PRO A 97 5.32 -9.68 -0.58
CA PRO A 97 4.49 -10.54 0.28
C PRO A 97 5.02 -11.97 0.34
N LEU A 98 4.95 -12.63 1.49
CA LEU A 98 5.21 -14.07 1.67
C LEU A 98 4.07 -14.67 2.49
N ASP A 99 3.58 -15.84 2.08
CA ASP A 99 2.51 -16.55 2.79
C ASP A 99 2.84 -18.04 2.85
N LYS A 100 3.17 -18.50 4.05
CA LYS A 100 3.54 -19.90 4.32
C LYS A 100 2.39 -20.86 4.03
N ARG A 101 1.17 -20.51 4.42
CA ARG A 101 0.00 -21.39 4.27
C ARG A 101 -0.40 -21.52 2.81
N ALA A 102 -0.42 -20.40 2.08
CA ALA A 102 -0.66 -20.40 0.65
C ALA A 102 0.45 -21.14 -0.11
N ALA A 103 1.72 -21.04 0.32
CA ALA A 103 2.82 -21.78 -0.29
C ALA A 103 2.66 -23.30 -0.14
N MET A 104 2.25 -23.76 1.05
CA MET A 104 1.94 -25.17 1.27
C MET A 104 0.80 -25.64 0.38
N MET A 105 -0.26 -24.83 0.22
CA MET A 105 -1.39 -25.16 -0.65
C MET A 105 -0.97 -25.27 -2.13
N VAL A 106 -0.14 -24.33 -2.61
CA VAL A 106 0.43 -24.38 -3.97
C VAL A 106 1.28 -25.65 -4.16
N LEU A 107 2.17 -25.97 -3.22
CA LEU A 107 3.01 -27.16 -3.29
C LEU A 107 2.20 -28.45 -3.30
N LYS A 108 1.15 -28.54 -2.48
CA LYS A 108 0.23 -29.68 -2.49
C LYS A 108 -0.46 -29.84 -3.84
N GLY A 109 -0.93 -28.74 -4.45
CA GLY A 109 -1.51 -28.78 -5.80
C GLY A 109 -0.50 -29.22 -6.86
N LEU A 110 0.74 -28.72 -6.81
CA LEU A 110 1.79 -29.10 -7.76
C LEU A 110 2.24 -30.56 -7.62
N LEU A 111 2.19 -31.12 -6.41
CA LEU A 111 2.50 -32.53 -6.12
C LEU A 111 1.29 -33.46 -6.33
N GLY A 112 0.14 -32.92 -6.74
CA GLY A 112 -1.09 -33.70 -6.92
C GLY A 112 -1.74 -34.20 -5.62
N GLU A 113 -1.37 -33.65 -4.45
CA GLU A 113 -2.01 -33.97 -3.16
C GLU A 113 -3.43 -33.36 -3.04
N ILE A 114 -3.77 -32.35 -3.83
CA ILE A 114 -5.10 -31.66 -3.85
C ILE A 114 -5.53 -31.45 -5.30
N SER A 115 -6.82 -31.64 -5.61
CA SER A 115 -7.40 -31.38 -6.93
C SER A 115 -7.58 -29.88 -7.21
N LEU A 116 -7.52 -29.46 -8.48
CA LEU A 116 -7.69 -28.05 -8.85
C LEU A 116 -9.13 -27.58 -8.62
N GLU A 117 -10.11 -28.49 -8.68
CA GLU A 117 -11.52 -28.23 -8.41
C GLU A 117 -11.78 -27.94 -6.92
N GLU A 118 -11.09 -28.64 -6.01
CA GLU A 118 -11.15 -28.37 -4.56
C GLU A 118 -10.54 -27.01 -4.18
N LEU A 119 -9.53 -26.56 -4.93
CA LEU A 119 -8.91 -25.24 -4.75
C LEU A 119 -9.83 -24.09 -5.19
N ALA A 120 -10.64 -24.31 -6.23
CA ALA A 120 -11.57 -23.31 -6.76
C ALA A 120 -12.83 -23.14 -5.88
N THR A 121 -13.32 -24.24 -5.28
CA THR A 121 -14.57 -24.26 -4.49
C THR A 121 -14.43 -23.67 -3.09
N ALA A 122 -13.21 -23.56 -2.55
CA ALA A 122 -12.98 -22.90 -1.26
C ALA A 122 -13.12 -21.35 -1.31
N SER A 123 -13.50 -20.77 -2.46
CA SER A 123 -13.48 -19.33 -2.72
C SER A 123 -14.78 -18.78 -3.35
N SER A 124 -15.98 -18.89 -2.73
CA SER A 124 -17.21 -18.07 -2.99
C SER A 124 -18.34 -18.44 -2.01
N PRO A 125 -19.15 -17.48 -1.46
CA PRO A 125 -20.26 -16.80 -2.18
C PRO A 125 -20.35 -15.28 -1.87
N ASP A 126 -21.07 -14.37 -2.56
CA ASP A 126 -22.13 -14.40 -3.58
C ASP A 126 -22.10 -13.05 -4.34
N ASP A 127 -22.39 -13.03 -5.64
CA ASP A 127 -22.49 -11.85 -6.51
C ASP A 127 -23.88 -11.87 -7.19
N THR A 128 -24.72 -10.87 -6.96
CA THR A 128 -25.80 -10.53 -7.90
C THR A 128 -25.93 -9.02 -8.08
N ASP A 129 -25.52 -8.63 -9.29
CA ASP A 129 -25.85 -7.49 -10.15
C ASP A 129 -27.06 -6.60 -9.78
N ALA A 130 -26.86 -5.28 -9.79
CA ALA A 130 -27.90 -4.31 -10.13
C ALA A 130 -27.29 -2.94 -10.54
N GLN A 131 -27.83 -2.41 -11.64
CA GLN A 131 -27.35 -1.28 -12.43
C GLN A 131 -27.59 0.10 -11.81
N ALA A 132 -26.80 1.07 -12.30
CA ALA A 132 -26.85 2.49 -11.97
C ALA A 132 -28.08 3.24 -12.49
N GLY A 133 -28.53 4.22 -11.70
CA GLY A 133 -29.40 5.33 -12.09
C GLY A 133 -29.49 6.38 -10.95
N PRO A 134 -29.60 7.69 -11.24
CA PRO A 134 -29.00 8.74 -10.41
C PRO A 134 -29.98 9.46 -9.47
N GLU A 135 -29.37 10.14 -8.49
CA GLU A 135 -29.88 11.21 -7.61
C GLU A 135 -31.03 10.88 -6.65
N SER A 136 -30.70 10.88 -5.35
CA SER A 136 -31.27 11.90 -4.44
C SER A 136 -30.47 11.93 -3.15
N ALA A 137 -30.01 13.13 -2.80
CA ALA A 137 -29.50 13.46 -1.49
C ALA A 137 -30.55 13.10 -0.43
N THR A 138 -30.18 12.25 0.51
CA THR A 138 -30.82 12.25 1.82
C THR A 138 -29.74 12.48 2.84
N GLU A 139 -29.88 13.62 3.50
CA GLU A 139 -29.17 14.05 4.68
C GLU A 139 -29.23 12.93 5.72
N ALA A 140 -28.14 12.19 5.86
CA ALA A 140 -27.93 11.34 7.02
C ALA A 140 -27.39 12.23 8.15
N GLU A 141 -28.07 12.16 9.28
CA GLU A 141 -27.79 12.84 10.55
C GLU A 141 -26.29 13.03 10.80
N SER A 142 -25.91 14.27 11.13
CA SER A 142 -24.52 14.65 11.38
C SER A 142 -23.93 13.85 12.53
N ASP A 143 -23.14 12.85 12.18
CA ASP A 143 -22.13 12.29 13.05
C ASP A 143 -21.20 13.44 13.46
N ALA A 144 -21.28 13.88 14.72
CA ALA A 144 -20.69 15.12 15.22
C ALA A 144 -19.15 15.07 15.35
N ARG A 145 -18.49 14.26 14.52
CA ARG A 145 -17.05 14.00 14.54
C ARG A 145 -16.32 14.99 13.64
N ARG A 146 -15.33 15.69 14.20
CA ARG A 146 -14.48 16.62 13.48
C ARG A 146 -13.36 15.86 12.77
N LEU A 147 -13.66 15.40 11.56
CA LEU A 147 -12.67 14.89 10.61
C LEU A 147 -11.92 16.05 9.95
N ILE A 148 -10.59 15.99 9.98
CA ILE A 148 -9.70 16.94 9.31
C ILE A 148 -8.96 16.22 8.18
N PHE A 149 -9.12 16.71 6.95
CA PHE A 149 -8.33 16.24 5.81
C PHE A 149 -7.18 17.21 5.60
N LEU A 150 -5.94 16.74 5.55
CA LEU A 150 -4.73 17.57 5.48
C LEU A 150 -3.86 17.16 4.31
N ASP A 151 -3.30 18.18 3.64
CA ASP A 151 -2.17 18.06 2.72
C ASP A 151 -1.24 19.28 2.88
N ILE A 152 0.05 19.09 2.62
CA ILE A 152 1.09 20.10 2.78
C ILE A 152 2.00 20.17 1.55
N GLU A 153 2.20 21.40 1.10
CA GLU A 153 3.26 21.74 0.15
C GLU A 153 4.49 22.28 0.85
N THR A 154 5.65 22.09 0.22
CA THR A 154 6.95 22.44 0.82
C THR A 154 7.65 23.58 0.11
N GLN A 155 8.61 24.23 0.79
CA GLN A 155 9.42 25.31 0.20
C GLN A 155 10.64 24.79 -0.57
N ARG A 156 11.07 23.56 -0.28
CA ARG A 156 12.31 22.95 -0.82
C ARG A 156 12.06 21.50 -1.19
N LEU A 157 12.69 21.05 -2.27
CA LEU A 157 12.67 19.65 -2.68
C LEU A 157 13.51 18.77 -1.74
N ALA A 158 13.20 17.48 -1.70
CA ALA A 158 13.97 16.51 -0.92
C ALA A 158 15.46 16.51 -1.29
N GLN A 159 15.81 16.75 -2.57
CA GLN A 159 17.20 16.80 -3.03
C GLN A 159 17.97 17.99 -2.44
N GLU A 160 17.31 19.13 -2.23
CA GLU A 160 17.93 20.35 -1.69
C GLU A 160 18.26 20.24 -0.20
N VAL A 161 17.54 19.38 0.52
CA VAL A 161 17.75 19.15 1.96
C VAL A 161 18.62 17.94 2.25
N GLY A 162 19.11 17.23 1.22
CA GLY A 162 19.94 16.03 1.36
C GLY A 162 19.15 14.72 1.53
N GLY A 163 17.94 14.66 0.99
CA GLY A 163 17.11 13.47 0.87
C GLY A 163 15.94 13.39 1.85
N TRP A 164 15.06 12.41 1.63
CA TRP A 164 13.80 12.21 2.38
C TRP A 164 13.97 11.97 3.88
N ARG A 165 15.16 11.54 4.35
CA ARG A 165 15.45 11.43 5.79
C ARG A 165 15.47 12.79 6.51
N LYS A 166 15.63 13.88 5.74
CA LYS A 166 15.69 15.26 6.23
C LYS A 166 14.44 16.05 5.82
N ALA A 167 13.29 15.40 5.68
CA ALA A 167 12.04 16.04 5.27
C ALA A 167 11.62 17.22 6.16
N HIS A 168 11.95 17.20 7.45
CA HIS A 168 11.76 18.34 8.37
C HIS A 168 12.45 19.64 7.91
N LEU A 169 13.52 19.56 7.11
CA LEU A 169 14.21 20.74 6.58
C LEU A 169 13.55 21.32 5.31
N MET A 170 12.50 20.67 4.78
CA MET A 170 11.84 21.09 3.54
C MET A 170 10.97 22.33 3.72
N ARG A 171 10.55 22.60 4.97
CA ARG A 171 9.71 23.73 5.40
C ARG A 171 8.32 23.77 4.74
N VAL A 172 7.31 24.22 5.48
CA VAL A 172 5.94 24.38 4.96
C VAL A 172 5.86 25.60 4.06
N SER A 173 5.37 25.46 2.82
CA SER A 173 4.98 26.60 1.98
C SER A 173 3.51 26.95 2.21
N VAL A 174 2.63 25.97 2.05
CA VAL A 174 1.22 26.04 2.43
C VAL A 174 0.76 24.70 2.98
N ALA A 175 -0.10 24.72 3.99
CA ALA A 175 -0.87 23.57 4.43
C ALA A 175 -2.35 23.90 4.21
N VAL A 176 -3.09 22.97 3.62
CA VAL A 176 -4.52 23.12 3.42
C VAL A 176 -5.23 22.04 4.20
N VAL A 177 -6.30 22.43 4.87
CA VAL A 177 -7.21 21.50 5.52
C VAL A 177 -8.62 21.64 4.99
N PHE A 178 -9.37 20.55 5.02
CA PHE A 178 -10.83 20.58 4.99
C PHE A 178 -11.36 20.11 6.34
N ASP A 179 -12.16 20.95 6.99
CA ASP A 179 -12.81 20.64 8.26
C ASP A 179 -14.25 20.19 8.01
N SER A 180 -14.59 18.98 8.43
CA SER A 180 -15.92 18.40 8.19
C SER A 180 -17.04 19.05 9.01
N VAL A 181 -16.74 19.67 10.16
CA VAL A 181 -17.73 20.38 10.99
C VAL A 181 -18.00 21.77 10.42
N GLU A 182 -16.96 22.47 9.99
CA GLU A 182 -17.09 23.78 9.34
C GLU A 182 -17.52 23.65 7.87
N ASN A 183 -17.34 22.46 7.28
CA ASN A 183 -17.59 22.12 5.88
C ASN A 183 -16.88 23.07 4.90
N ASP A 184 -15.68 23.54 5.27
CA ASP A 184 -14.90 24.51 4.49
C ASP A 184 -13.39 24.20 4.52
N PHE A 185 -12.68 24.81 3.58
CA PHE A 185 -11.23 24.74 3.47
C PHE A 185 -10.56 25.89 4.23
N ARG A 186 -9.56 25.56 5.04
CA ARG A 186 -8.67 26.56 5.67
C ARG A 186 -7.26 26.42 5.13
N VAL A 187 -6.57 27.54 5.03
CA VAL A 187 -5.24 27.67 4.42
C VAL A 187 -4.30 28.25 5.47
N PHE A 188 -3.19 27.58 5.69
CA PHE A 188 -2.16 27.97 6.65
C PHE A 188 -0.83 28.12 5.93
N PHE A 189 -0.13 29.22 6.17
CA PHE A 189 1.26 29.36 5.74
C PHE A 189 2.20 28.96 6.89
N GLU A 190 3.50 29.00 6.62
CA GLU A 190 4.52 28.67 7.62
C GLU A 190 4.34 29.41 8.96
N LYS A 191 3.95 30.69 8.91
CA LYS A 191 3.71 31.53 10.10
C LYS A 191 2.46 31.13 10.90
N ASP A 192 1.55 30.36 10.31
CA ASP A 192 0.27 29.96 10.88
C ASP A 192 0.32 28.51 11.40
N THR A 193 1.52 27.92 11.48
CA THR A 193 1.73 26.51 11.88
C THR A 193 1.24 26.20 13.29
N ASP A 194 1.34 27.14 14.24
CA ASP A 194 0.80 26.98 15.59
C ASP A 194 -0.75 26.87 15.59
N GLU A 195 -1.41 27.62 14.72
CA GLU A 195 -2.87 27.56 14.55
C GLU A 195 -3.28 26.22 13.91
N LEU A 196 -2.52 25.76 12.92
CA LEU A 196 -2.70 24.43 12.32
C LEU A 196 -2.56 23.33 13.38
N MET A 197 -1.52 23.34 14.22
CA MET A 197 -1.35 22.36 15.29
C MET A 197 -2.54 22.37 16.26
N SER A 198 -3.01 23.56 16.63
CA SER A 198 -4.16 23.73 17.51
C SER A 198 -5.47 23.21 16.90
N LEU A 199 -5.58 23.19 15.57
CA LEU A 199 -6.70 22.58 14.85
C LEU A 199 -6.58 21.06 14.82
N LEU A 200 -5.38 20.52 14.51
CA LEU A 200 -5.16 19.07 14.46
C LEU A 200 -5.39 18.39 15.82
N ASP A 201 -5.04 19.06 16.93
CA ASP A 201 -5.30 18.57 18.29
C ASP A 201 -6.80 18.46 18.62
N LYS A 202 -7.66 19.20 17.91
CA LYS A 202 -9.12 19.16 18.10
C LYS A 202 -9.82 18.16 17.17
N ALA A 203 -9.07 17.52 16.27
CA ALA A 203 -9.61 16.56 15.33
C ALA A 203 -9.92 15.24 16.05
N ASP A 204 -11.07 14.64 15.77
CA ASP A 204 -11.35 13.26 16.17
C ASP A 204 -10.57 12.27 15.30
N LEU A 205 -10.30 12.66 14.04
CA LEU A 205 -9.47 11.92 13.10
C LEU A 205 -8.84 12.87 12.09
N VAL A 206 -7.53 12.76 11.88
CA VAL A 206 -6.82 13.40 10.78
C VAL A 206 -6.65 12.39 9.64
N ILE A 207 -7.05 12.77 8.44
CA ILE A 207 -6.95 11.95 7.23
C ILE A 207 -6.01 12.63 6.24
N GLY A 208 -5.12 11.85 5.63
CA GLY A 208 -4.27 12.36 4.56
C GLY A 208 -3.73 11.24 3.67
N PHE A 209 -3.01 11.63 2.62
CA PHE A 209 -2.39 10.69 1.70
C PHE A 209 -0.87 10.70 1.89
N ASN A 210 -0.30 9.64 2.49
CA ASN A 210 1.10 9.61 2.92
C ASN A 210 1.45 10.61 4.04
N ILE A 211 0.44 11.05 4.81
CA ILE A 211 0.56 12.05 5.88
C ILE A 211 1.58 11.68 6.95
N LYS A 212 1.64 10.40 7.37
CA LYS A 212 2.65 9.93 8.33
C LYS A 212 4.04 9.84 7.69
N GLY A 213 4.05 9.48 6.40
CA GLY A 213 5.26 9.28 5.63
C GLY A 213 5.97 10.57 5.23
N PHE A 214 5.24 11.69 5.16
CA PHE A 214 5.71 12.96 4.63
C PHE A 214 5.30 14.16 5.49
N ASP A 215 4.03 14.54 5.51
CA ASP A 215 3.49 15.78 6.10
C ASP A 215 3.90 15.95 7.56
N TYR A 216 3.70 14.92 8.39
CA TYR A 216 4.09 14.95 9.80
C TYR A 216 5.61 15.09 9.97
N LYS A 217 6.41 14.53 9.06
CA LYS A 217 7.88 14.71 9.11
C LYS A 217 8.28 16.15 8.78
N VAL A 218 7.56 16.83 7.90
CA VAL A 218 7.77 18.25 7.61
C VAL A 218 7.33 19.09 8.82
N LEU A 219 6.15 18.81 9.36
CA LEU A 219 5.57 19.51 10.50
C LEU A 219 6.37 19.36 11.81
N ASN A 220 7.11 18.27 11.99
CA ASN A 220 8.00 18.07 13.15
C ASN A 220 9.07 19.17 13.31
N ALA A 221 9.34 19.98 12.27
CA ALA A 221 10.21 21.14 12.39
C ALA A 221 9.59 22.32 13.18
N TYR A 222 8.26 22.33 13.31
CA TYR A 222 7.48 23.45 13.86
C TYR A 222 6.81 23.14 15.19
N SER A 223 6.77 21.86 15.59
CA SER A 223 6.07 21.43 16.80
C SER A 223 7.00 20.65 17.73
N THR A 224 6.84 20.88 19.02
CA THR A 224 7.43 20.05 20.09
C THR A 224 6.50 18.90 20.48
N LYS A 225 5.25 18.90 20.00
CA LYS A 225 4.27 17.84 20.26
C LYS A 225 4.53 16.65 19.36
N ASP A 226 4.29 15.46 19.90
CA ASP A 226 4.36 14.21 19.15
C ASP A 226 3.09 14.04 18.29
N LEU A 227 3.20 14.38 17.00
CA LEU A 227 2.11 14.23 16.04
C LEU A 227 1.67 12.78 15.85
N SER A 228 2.47 11.79 16.27
CA SER A 228 2.08 10.38 16.19
C SER A 228 1.00 10.00 17.23
N SER A 229 0.76 10.85 18.22
CA SER A 229 -0.31 10.69 19.20
C SER A 229 -1.69 11.11 18.69
N ILE A 230 -1.76 11.86 17.60
CA ILE A 230 -3.01 12.29 16.98
C ILE A 230 -3.64 11.07 16.29
N PRO A 231 -4.95 10.80 16.46
CA PRO A 231 -5.63 9.79 15.68
C PRO A 231 -5.51 10.11 14.18
N THR A 232 -4.81 9.25 13.43
CA THR A 232 -4.49 9.50 12.02
C THR A 232 -4.77 8.30 11.14
N PHE A 233 -5.55 8.53 10.09
CA PHE A 233 -5.76 7.59 8.99
C PHE A 233 -4.94 8.02 7.75
N ASP A 234 -3.93 7.23 7.41
CA ASP A 234 -3.11 7.44 6.22
C ASP A 234 -3.58 6.49 5.11
N ILE A 235 -4.22 7.06 4.08
CA ILE A 235 -4.80 6.29 2.97
C ILE A 235 -3.72 5.48 2.25
N LEU A 236 -2.54 6.05 2.02
CA LEU A 236 -1.49 5.36 1.29
C LEU A 236 -0.87 4.24 2.12
N GLU A 237 -0.75 4.43 3.44
CA GLU A 237 -0.33 3.37 4.35
C GLU A 237 -1.30 2.19 4.31
N ASP A 238 -2.62 2.43 4.38
CA ASP A 238 -3.65 1.39 4.31
C ASP A 238 -3.65 0.68 2.95
N ILE A 239 -3.63 1.43 1.85
CA ILE A 239 -3.59 0.87 0.50
C ILE A 239 -2.31 0.06 0.30
N HIS A 240 -1.15 0.57 0.74
CA HIS A 240 0.12 -0.15 0.63
C HIS A 240 0.12 -1.42 1.48
N ARG A 241 -0.47 -1.39 2.68
CA ARG A 241 -0.66 -2.58 3.52
C ARG A 241 -1.51 -3.65 2.82
N ARG A 242 -2.54 -3.25 2.09
CA ARG A 242 -3.44 -4.18 1.37
C ARG A 242 -2.86 -4.69 0.05
N LEU A 243 -2.30 -3.80 -0.76
CA LEU A 243 -1.82 -4.12 -2.11
C LEU A 243 -0.35 -4.55 -2.15
N GLY A 244 0.44 -4.18 -1.15
CA GLY A 244 1.89 -4.43 -1.13
C GLY A 244 2.70 -3.53 -2.07
N PHE A 245 2.06 -2.60 -2.78
CA PHE A 245 2.72 -1.54 -3.53
C PHE A 245 2.01 -0.21 -3.33
N ARG A 246 2.73 0.89 -3.61
CA ARG A 246 2.19 2.24 -3.52
C ARG A 246 1.44 2.59 -4.79
N ILE A 247 0.29 3.23 -4.61
CA ILE A 247 -0.47 3.89 -5.67
C ILE A 247 -0.39 5.39 -5.44
N THR A 248 -0.39 6.21 -6.49
CA THR A 248 -0.39 7.67 -6.34
C THR A 248 -1.81 8.18 -6.13
N LEU A 249 -1.95 9.35 -5.49
CA LEU A 249 -3.23 10.01 -5.30
C LEU A 249 -3.93 10.25 -6.66
N ASP A 250 -3.19 10.79 -7.63
CA ASP A 250 -3.65 11.00 -9.02
C ASP A 250 -4.21 9.73 -9.68
N HIS A 251 -3.56 8.58 -9.45
CA HIS A 251 -4.04 7.32 -10.01
C HIS A 251 -5.34 6.87 -9.36
N LEU A 252 -5.45 6.99 -8.03
CA LEU A 252 -6.71 6.66 -7.33
C LEU A 252 -7.82 7.63 -7.67
N ALA A 253 -7.53 8.91 -7.81
CA ALA A 253 -8.50 9.94 -8.20
C ALA A 253 -9.11 9.62 -9.57
N ARG A 254 -8.25 9.33 -10.55
CA ARG A 254 -8.68 8.96 -11.90
C ARG A 254 -9.49 7.68 -11.90
N GLU A 255 -9.01 6.66 -11.21
CA GLU A 255 -9.59 5.33 -11.33
C GLU A 255 -10.79 5.13 -10.42
N THR A 256 -10.87 5.78 -9.25
CA THR A 256 -12.00 5.67 -8.32
C THR A 256 -13.06 6.73 -8.60
N LEU A 257 -12.65 8.00 -8.77
CA LEU A 257 -13.57 9.13 -8.86
C LEU A 257 -13.83 9.58 -10.31
N SER A 258 -13.19 8.94 -11.30
CA SER A 258 -13.26 9.36 -12.71
C SER A 258 -12.83 10.82 -12.94
N GLN A 259 -11.94 11.34 -12.10
CA GLN A 259 -11.40 12.69 -12.21
C GLN A 259 -10.25 12.77 -13.22
N GLU A 260 -10.06 13.97 -13.79
CA GLU A 260 -8.93 14.27 -14.65
C GLU A 260 -7.61 14.33 -13.86
N LYS A 261 -6.49 14.36 -14.60
CA LYS A 261 -5.13 14.28 -14.05
C LYS A 261 -4.85 15.43 -13.06
N LEU A 262 -4.35 15.08 -11.87
CA LEU A 262 -3.84 16.06 -10.91
C LEU A 262 -2.54 16.67 -11.44
N ALA A 263 -2.30 17.96 -11.17
CA ALA A 263 -1.07 18.62 -11.57
C ALA A 263 0.16 18.00 -10.85
N ASP A 264 1.35 18.23 -11.40
CA ASP A 264 2.59 17.58 -10.96
C ASP A 264 3.22 18.33 -9.76
N GLY A 265 3.52 17.64 -8.66
CA GLY A 265 4.01 18.25 -7.40
C GLY A 265 5.36 18.97 -7.52
N ILE A 266 6.16 18.69 -8.58
CA ILE A 266 7.37 19.47 -8.89
C ILE A 266 7.02 20.95 -9.15
N LYS A 267 5.82 21.23 -9.69
CA LYS A 267 5.36 22.60 -9.97
C LYS A 267 5.01 23.38 -8.70
N ALA A 268 4.68 22.71 -7.60
CA ALA A 268 4.30 23.38 -6.35
C ALA A 268 5.45 24.20 -5.76
N VAL A 269 6.65 23.63 -5.71
CA VAL A 269 7.85 24.34 -5.24
C VAL A 269 8.22 25.50 -6.18
N GLU A 270 8.02 25.34 -7.49
CA GLU A 270 8.23 26.40 -8.48
C GLU A 270 7.25 27.56 -8.28
N TRP A 271 5.96 27.28 -8.10
CA TRP A 271 4.95 28.30 -7.82
C TRP A 271 5.25 29.04 -6.52
N PHE A 272 5.71 28.36 -5.47
CA PHE A 272 6.16 29.03 -4.25
C PHE A 272 7.31 30.01 -4.52
N ARG A 273 8.34 29.58 -5.25
CA ARG A 273 9.50 30.42 -5.60
C ARG A 273 9.10 31.63 -6.44
N ASN A 274 8.15 31.46 -7.35
CA ASN A 274 7.61 32.51 -8.19
C ASN A 274 6.54 33.37 -7.50
N LYS A 275 6.22 33.09 -6.23
CA LYS A 275 5.15 33.75 -5.45
C LYS A 275 3.76 33.61 -6.07
N GLU A 276 3.52 32.56 -6.84
CA GLU A 276 2.24 32.22 -7.46
C GLU A 276 1.32 31.50 -6.45
N PHE A 277 1.05 32.15 -5.31
CA PHE A 277 0.35 31.53 -4.17
C PHE A 277 -1.07 31.07 -4.49
N GLU A 278 -1.80 31.76 -5.36
CA GLU A 278 -3.15 31.35 -5.75
C GLU A 278 -3.16 29.96 -6.42
N LYS A 279 -2.19 29.70 -7.31
CA LYS A 279 -2.04 28.40 -7.98
C LYS A 279 -1.65 27.31 -6.99
N LEU A 280 -0.70 27.62 -6.11
CA LEU A 280 -0.23 26.72 -5.06
C LEU A 280 -1.37 26.30 -4.12
N ILE A 281 -2.15 27.29 -3.63
CA ILE A 281 -3.31 27.04 -2.77
C ILE A 281 -4.38 26.23 -3.50
N ALA A 282 -4.68 26.58 -4.76
CA ALA A 282 -5.69 25.88 -5.54
C ALA A 282 -5.30 24.41 -5.77
N TYR A 283 -4.02 24.15 -6.03
CA TYR A 283 -3.48 22.80 -6.17
C TYR A 283 -3.60 21.99 -4.87
N CYS A 284 -3.09 22.52 -3.76
CA CYS A 284 -3.18 21.82 -2.46
C CYS A 284 -4.65 21.63 -2.02
N LYS A 285 -5.54 22.61 -2.25
CA LYS A 285 -7.00 22.44 -2.07
C LYS A 285 -7.57 21.31 -2.92
N GLN A 286 -7.09 21.10 -4.14
CA GLN A 286 -7.52 19.99 -4.98
C GLN A 286 -7.06 18.66 -4.38
N ASP A 287 -5.83 18.54 -3.93
CA ASP A 287 -5.31 17.30 -3.35
C ASP A 287 -6.03 16.93 -2.04
N VAL A 288 -6.34 17.91 -1.19
CA VAL A 288 -7.21 17.71 -0.01
C VAL A 288 -8.62 17.27 -0.41
N ARG A 289 -9.22 17.90 -1.43
CA ARG A 289 -10.55 17.53 -1.94
C ARG A 289 -10.57 16.08 -2.44
N VAL A 290 -9.59 15.70 -3.26
CA VAL A 290 -9.46 14.34 -3.78
C VAL A 290 -9.26 13.34 -2.65
N THR A 291 -8.39 13.65 -1.69
CA THR A 291 -8.15 12.81 -0.51
C THR A 291 -9.45 12.57 0.26
N ARG A 292 -10.23 13.63 0.50
CA ARG A 292 -11.56 13.55 1.14
C ARG A 292 -12.52 12.68 0.34
N ASP A 293 -12.60 12.90 -0.96
CA ASP A 293 -13.57 12.22 -1.82
C ASP A 293 -13.22 10.73 -1.99
N ILE A 294 -11.92 10.37 -2.05
CA ILE A 294 -11.44 8.97 -2.00
C ILE A 294 -11.82 8.33 -0.67
N PHE A 295 -11.56 9.02 0.45
CA PHE A 295 -11.89 8.51 1.78
C PHE A 295 -13.40 8.21 1.90
N ARG A 296 -14.24 9.17 1.53
CA ARG A 296 -15.71 9.02 1.54
C ARG A 296 -16.16 7.88 0.64
N PHE A 297 -15.64 7.80 -0.58
CA PHE A 297 -15.95 6.69 -1.49
C PHE A 297 -15.60 5.34 -0.87
N GLY A 298 -14.42 5.20 -0.26
CA GLY A 298 -14.02 3.95 0.38
C GLY A 298 -14.90 3.57 1.56
N VAL A 299 -15.33 4.54 2.38
CA VAL A 299 -16.28 4.32 3.50
C VAL A 299 -17.66 3.90 2.98
N GLU A 300 -18.19 4.61 1.98
CA GLU A 300 -19.54 4.37 1.45
C GLU A 300 -19.64 3.09 0.62
N GLN A 301 -18.63 2.83 -0.22
CA GLN A 301 -18.67 1.76 -1.22
C GLN A 301 -17.93 0.49 -0.77
N GLY A 302 -17.17 0.55 0.32
CA GLY A 302 -16.35 -0.58 0.82
C GLY A 302 -15.25 -1.03 -0.16
N HIS A 303 -14.92 -0.21 -1.15
CA HIS A 303 -13.83 -0.46 -2.08
C HIS A 303 -13.31 0.83 -2.71
N LEU A 304 -12.10 0.77 -3.28
CA LEU A 304 -11.54 1.74 -4.20
C LEU A 304 -11.30 1.07 -5.55
N ILE A 305 -11.03 1.86 -6.58
CA ILE A 305 -10.69 1.35 -7.90
C ILE A 305 -9.29 1.80 -8.27
N TYR A 306 -8.48 0.88 -8.77
CA TYR A 306 -7.19 1.20 -9.37
C TYR A 306 -6.98 0.41 -10.65
N LYS A 307 -6.29 1.02 -11.60
CA LYS A 307 -5.86 0.33 -12.82
C LYS A 307 -4.53 -0.36 -12.61
N ASP A 308 -4.47 -1.66 -12.90
CA ASP A 308 -3.21 -2.39 -12.90
C ASP A 308 -2.38 -2.02 -14.14
N LYS A 309 -1.16 -1.53 -13.93
CA LYS A 309 -0.31 -1.02 -15.01
C LYS A 309 0.15 -2.09 -16.00
N LYS A 310 0.03 -3.37 -15.66
CA LYS A 310 0.53 -4.48 -16.49
C LYS A 310 -0.57 -5.07 -17.36
N THR A 311 -1.79 -5.13 -16.85
CA THR A 311 -2.94 -5.72 -17.51
C THR A 311 -3.88 -4.68 -18.13
N ASP A 312 -3.70 -3.40 -17.79
CA ASP A 312 -4.59 -2.31 -18.14
C ASP A 312 -6.04 -2.51 -17.64
N GLN A 313 -6.24 -3.41 -16.68
CA GLN A 313 -7.55 -3.69 -16.10
C GLN A 313 -7.82 -2.81 -14.88
N ARG A 314 -9.07 -2.35 -14.75
CA ARG A 314 -9.56 -1.71 -13.52
C ARG A 314 -9.93 -2.78 -12.51
N LEU A 315 -9.34 -2.70 -11.33
CA LEU A 315 -9.49 -3.64 -10.24
C LEU A 315 -10.10 -2.93 -9.03
N ARG A 316 -10.92 -3.67 -8.28
CA ARG A 316 -11.49 -3.21 -7.00
C ARG A 316 -10.55 -3.59 -5.85
N LEU A 317 -10.07 -2.60 -5.13
CA LEU A 317 -9.41 -2.76 -3.84
C LEU A 317 -10.49 -2.73 -2.75
N LYS A 318 -10.84 -3.87 -2.16
CA LYS A 318 -11.77 -3.90 -1.02
C LYS A 318 -11.16 -3.15 0.18
N VAL A 319 -11.95 -2.25 0.76
CA VAL A 319 -11.61 -1.54 1.99
C VAL A 319 -12.73 -1.72 3.01
N ASP A 320 -12.36 -1.89 4.27
CA ASP A 320 -13.26 -2.05 5.41
C ASP A 320 -13.23 -0.78 6.29
N TRP A 321 -13.23 0.38 5.64
CA TRP A 321 -13.11 1.66 6.31
C TRP A 321 -14.38 2.00 7.09
N LYS A 322 -14.33 1.82 8.40
CA LYS A 322 -15.40 2.20 9.33
C LYS A 322 -14.90 3.26 10.28
N LEU A 323 -15.61 4.38 10.33
CA LEU A 323 -15.19 5.54 11.11
C LEU A 323 -15.11 5.22 12.62
N ASP A 324 -16.05 4.42 13.12
CA ASP A 324 -16.09 3.96 14.51
C ASP A 324 -14.88 3.09 14.90
N ASP A 325 -14.31 2.34 13.95
CA ASP A 325 -13.13 1.50 14.20
C ASP A 325 -11.83 2.32 14.16
N MET A 326 -11.82 3.43 13.41
CA MET A 326 -10.67 4.32 13.25
C MET A 326 -10.51 5.30 14.41
N ILE A 327 -11.62 5.66 15.05
CA ILE A 327 -11.66 6.54 16.20
C ILE A 327 -11.87 5.64 17.41
N GLN A 328 -10.79 5.28 18.12
CA GLN A 328 -10.95 4.48 19.33
C GLN A 328 -11.94 5.18 20.27
N PRO A 329 -12.90 4.47 20.88
CA PRO A 329 -13.73 5.06 21.91
C PRO A 329 -12.79 5.49 23.04
N VAL A 330 -12.71 6.79 23.29
CA VAL A 330 -12.06 7.33 24.49
C VAL A 330 -12.67 6.60 25.67
N LYS A 331 -11.88 5.74 26.34
CA LYS A 331 -12.35 5.09 27.57
C LYS A 331 -12.73 6.21 28.56
N PRO A 332 -13.91 6.16 29.20
CA PRO A 332 -14.34 7.16 30.18
C PRO A 332 -13.44 7.28 31.44
N SER A 333 -12.28 6.63 31.49
CA SER A 333 -11.40 6.56 32.66
C SER A 333 -10.23 7.55 32.65
N GLU A 334 -10.02 8.33 31.58
CA GLU A 334 -8.83 9.19 31.45
C GLU A 334 -9.14 10.69 31.36
N ARG A 335 -10.39 11.11 31.58
CA ARG A 335 -10.68 12.50 31.96
C ARG A 335 -10.51 12.66 33.47
N LYS A 336 -9.29 12.95 33.91
CA LYS A 336 -9.03 13.54 35.23
C LYS A 336 -8.28 14.85 35.08
#